data_AF-E9GCN5-F1
#
_entry.id   AF-E9GCN5-F1
#
_cell.length_a   1.000
_cell.length_b   1.000
_cell.length_c   1.000
_cell.angle_alpha   90.00
_cell.angle_beta   90.00
_cell.angle_gamma   90.00
#
_symmetry.space_group_name_H-M   'P 1'
#
loop_
_entity.id
_entity.type
_entity.pdbx_description
1 polymer ?
#
loop_
_entity_poly.entity_id
_entity_poly.type
_entity_poly.pdbx_seq_one_letter_code
_entity_poly.pdbx_strand_id
1 'polypeptide(L)'
;MAQPTAHTTSGIYQHNLHITHPALRILRKCENLICVQAGCGAICSSASATYSLEDKLKELESKLETKINLLESKNSELEEKVTQLGTQLERNNESRDELALQVAELKSKVQEQEEVLSALLREKNEWKAQPADVSIRTNQSPVVVNGLPSSCADLKIMGHIWNGFYSVMGNTTMESVYCDFTKLPSDAGFQKWIGYNGVKSAPVYFHATKTMEFNTTGRPIDYNTYMSVNLGNAMDGASGIFTAPRSGIYFFSFTGHVLFPASDRASFEIIF
;
A
#
# COMPACT_ATOMS: atom_id res chain seq x y z
N MET A 1 12.05 -56.48 -4.29
CA MET A 1 12.43 -55.90 -2.98
C MET A 1 12.18 -54.40 -3.04
N ALA A 2 11.62 -53.87 -1.95
CA ALA A 2 11.48 -52.45 -1.60
C ALA A 2 10.50 -51.56 -2.41
N GLN A 3 9.36 -51.34 -1.75
CA GLN A 3 8.56 -50.12 -1.57
C GLN A 3 8.87 -48.82 -2.35
N PRO A 4 7.81 -48.04 -2.69
CA PRO A 4 7.90 -46.73 -3.32
C PRO A 4 7.97 -45.57 -2.31
N THR A 5 8.63 -44.49 -2.70
CA THR A 5 8.61 -43.17 -2.06
C THR A 5 7.52 -42.29 -2.68
N ALA A 6 6.67 -41.72 -1.82
CA ALA A 6 5.61 -40.80 -2.19
C ALA A 6 6.15 -39.38 -2.38
N HIS A 7 5.85 -38.77 -3.53
CA HIS A 7 5.94 -37.33 -3.74
C HIS A 7 4.53 -36.73 -3.75
N THR A 8 4.37 -35.69 -2.94
CA THR A 8 3.21 -34.81 -2.84
C THR A 8 3.01 -34.04 -4.14
N THR A 9 1.80 -34.05 -4.71
CA THR A 9 1.36 -32.98 -5.63
C THR A 9 -0.12 -32.71 -5.42
N SER A 10 -0.39 -31.43 -5.16
CA SER A 10 -1.69 -30.78 -5.02
C SER A 10 -2.50 -30.90 -6.32
N GLY A 11 -3.79 -31.23 -6.20
CA GLY A 11 -4.74 -31.29 -7.31
C GLY A 11 -6.15 -30.96 -6.82
N ILE A 12 -6.75 -29.95 -7.44
CA ILE A 12 -8.06 -29.36 -7.14
C ILE A 12 -9.15 -30.10 -7.94
N TYR A 13 -10.38 -30.05 -7.42
CA TYR A 13 -11.70 -30.25 -8.07
C TYR A 13 -12.29 -31.68 -8.08
N GLN A 14 -13.35 -31.91 -7.30
CA GLN A 14 -14.76 -31.72 -7.70
C GLN A 14 -15.67 -32.37 -6.64
N HIS A 15 -16.57 -31.59 -6.04
CA HIS A 15 -17.69 -32.14 -5.28
C HIS A 15 -18.69 -32.74 -6.27
N ASN A 16 -18.64 -34.06 -6.45
CA ASN A 16 -19.78 -34.81 -6.97
C ASN A 16 -20.68 -35.21 -5.80
N LEU A 17 -21.77 -34.45 -5.63
CA LEU A 17 -22.87 -34.82 -4.77
C LEU A 17 -23.61 -36.00 -5.42
N HIS A 18 -23.29 -37.22 -4.99
CA HIS A 18 -24.07 -38.41 -5.34
C HIS A 18 -25.02 -38.72 -4.19
N ILE A 19 -26.27 -38.28 -4.35
CA ILE A 19 -27.37 -38.71 -3.47
C ILE A 19 -27.78 -40.11 -3.93
N THR A 20 -27.38 -41.13 -3.19
CA THR A 20 -27.98 -42.45 -3.28
C THR A 20 -28.43 -42.88 -1.89
N HIS A 21 -29.73 -42.73 -1.66
CA HIS A 21 -30.42 -43.46 -0.60
C HIS A 21 -30.35 -44.96 -0.91
N PRO A 22 -30.09 -45.81 0.10
CA PRO A 22 -31.04 -46.90 0.28
C PRO A 22 -31.40 -47.09 1.76
N ALA A 23 -32.69 -47.31 1.97
CA ALA A 23 -33.27 -47.71 3.23
C ALA A 23 -32.78 -49.10 3.68
N LEU A 24 -32.66 -49.25 5.01
CA LEU A 24 -32.90 -50.46 5.81
C LEU A 24 -32.19 -51.77 5.40
N ARG A 25 -31.21 -52.21 6.21
CA ARG A 25 -31.12 -53.60 6.70
C ARG A 25 -30.16 -53.79 7.88
N ILE A 26 -30.75 -54.29 8.98
CA ILE A 26 -30.24 -55.25 9.98
C ILE A 26 -29.25 -54.76 11.06
N LEU A 27 -29.80 -54.75 12.29
CA LEU A 27 -29.17 -54.72 13.61
C LEU A 27 -28.19 -55.88 13.82
N ARG A 28 -26.98 -55.57 14.31
CA ARG A 28 -26.27 -56.33 15.37
C ARG A 28 -24.99 -55.58 15.79
N LYS A 29 -24.99 -55.04 17.00
CA LYS A 29 -23.84 -55.10 17.90
C LYS A 29 -24.36 -55.11 19.33
N CYS A 30 -24.62 -56.31 19.84
CA CYS A 30 -24.77 -56.55 21.27
C CYS A 30 -23.38 -56.74 21.84
N GLU A 31 -22.86 -55.74 22.54
CA GLU A 31 -21.73 -55.92 23.45
C GLU A 31 -22.22 -55.43 24.83
N ASN A 32 -22.10 -56.31 25.83
CA ASN A 32 -22.42 -56.16 27.25
C ASN A 32 -23.85 -56.50 27.69
N LEU A 33 -24.19 -57.79 27.65
CA LEU A 33 -25.20 -58.39 28.52
C LEU A 33 -24.76 -59.81 28.93
N ILE A 34 -24.34 -59.97 30.20
CA ILE A 34 -24.32 -61.28 30.85
C ILE A 34 -25.71 -61.46 31.47
N CYS A 35 -26.58 -62.23 30.83
CA CYS A 35 -27.82 -62.71 31.45
C CYS A 35 -27.52 -64.00 32.21
N VAL A 36 -27.49 -63.93 33.55
CA VAL A 36 -27.78 -65.10 34.38
C VAL A 36 -29.24 -64.96 34.82
N GLN A 37 -30.08 -65.86 34.32
CA GLN A 37 -31.48 -65.93 34.68
C GLN A 37 -31.63 -66.98 35.79
N ALA A 38 -31.92 -66.55 37.01
CA ALA A 38 -32.49 -67.39 38.05
C ALA A 38 -33.37 -66.54 38.99
N GLY A 39 -34.69 -66.78 38.90
CA GLY A 39 -35.64 -66.76 40.01
C GLY A 39 -35.84 -65.48 40.83
N CYS A 40 -37.00 -64.85 40.62
CA CYS A 40 -37.88 -64.26 41.65
C CYS A 40 -37.30 -63.19 42.59
N GLY A 41 -37.76 -61.94 42.40
CA GLY A 41 -37.67 -60.88 43.41
C GLY A 41 -37.30 -59.53 42.81
N ALA A 42 -38.25 -58.60 42.77
CA ALA A 42 -37.98 -57.22 42.40
C ALA A 42 -37.10 -56.55 43.46
N ILE A 43 -35.90 -56.13 43.06
CA ILE A 43 -35.21 -55.00 43.67
C ILE A 43 -34.74 -54.12 42.51
N CYS A 44 -35.54 -53.10 42.18
CA CYS A 44 -35.05 -51.98 41.39
C CYS A 44 -34.15 -51.15 42.29
N SER A 45 -32.86 -51.48 42.33
CA SER A 45 -31.86 -50.51 42.80
C SER A 45 -31.76 -49.46 41.71
N SER A 46 -32.23 -48.25 41.99
CA SER A 46 -31.91 -47.09 41.17
C SER A 46 -30.39 -46.99 41.12
N ALA A 47 -29.79 -47.37 39.99
CA ALA A 47 -28.45 -46.93 39.67
C ALA A 47 -28.57 -45.42 39.51
N SER A 48 -28.40 -44.69 40.61
CA SER A 48 -28.10 -43.28 40.58
C SER A 48 -26.98 -43.13 39.56
N ALA A 49 -27.23 -42.38 38.50
CA ALA A 49 -26.22 -42.03 37.52
C ALA A 49 -25.16 -41.20 38.26
N THR A 50 -24.21 -41.87 38.89
CA THR A 50 -22.96 -41.27 39.29
C THR A 50 -22.21 -41.05 37.99
N TYR A 51 -22.42 -39.90 37.36
CA TYR A 51 -21.39 -39.31 36.50
C TYR A 51 -20.12 -39.30 37.34
N SER A 52 -19.23 -40.26 37.06
CA SER A 52 -18.17 -40.66 37.98
C SER A 52 -17.26 -39.46 38.20
N LEU A 53 -16.89 -39.20 39.45
CA LEU A 53 -15.92 -38.16 39.81
C LEU A 53 -14.63 -38.31 38.98
N GLU A 54 -14.32 -39.53 38.56
CA GLU A 54 -13.22 -39.92 37.69
C GLU A 54 -13.31 -39.32 36.27
N ASP A 55 -14.50 -39.21 35.68
CA ASP A 55 -14.67 -38.64 34.35
C ASP A 55 -14.40 -37.12 34.36
N LYS A 56 -14.87 -36.44 35.43
CA LYS A 56 -14.56 -35.02 35.65
C LYS A 56 -13.07 -34.80 35.93
N LEU A 57 -12.42 -35.73 36.64
CA LEU A 57 -10.99 -35.67 36.91
C LEU A 57 -10.19 -35.78 35.60
N LYS A 58 -10.52 -36.75 34.74
CA LYS A 58 -9.91 -36.91 33.41
C LYS A 58 -10.12 -35.70 32.49
N GLU A 59 -11.31 -35.12 32.51
CA GLU A 59 -11.59 -33.89 31.75
C GLU A 59 -10.73 -32.72 32.24
N LEU A 60 -10.55 -32.58 33.56
CA LEU A 60 -9.72 -31.54 34.15
C LEU A 60 -8.25 -31.73 33.79
N GLU A 61 -7.74 -32.96 33.84
CA GLU A 61 -6.38 -33.33 33.44
C GLU A 61 -6.13 -32.95 31.97
N SER A 62 -7.04 -33.32 31.06
CA SER A 62 -6.95 -32.95 29.64
C SER A 62 -6.94 -31.43 29.43
N LYS A 63 -7.79 -30.69 30.15
CA LYS A 63 -7.81 -29.21 30.09
C LYS A 63 -6.54 -28.58 30.65
N LEU A 64 -5.92 -29.19 31.66
CA LEU A 64 -4.66 -28.70 32.22
C LEU A 64 -3.52 -28.92 31.23
N GLU A 65 -3.45 -30.11 30.63
CA GLU A 65 -2.43 -30.48 29.64
C GLU A 65 -2.46 -29.56 28.41
N THR A 66 -3.65 -29.27 27.89
CA THR A 66 -3.81 -28.33 26.76
C THR A 66 -3.36 -26.92 27.10
N LYS A 67 -3.60 -26.44 28.34
CA LYS A 67 -3.13 -25.12 28.79
C LYS A 67 -1.63 -25.07 28.96
N ILE A 68 -1.00 -26.14 29.46
CA ILE A 68 0.46 -26.25 29.59
C ILE A 68 1.10 -26.15 28.20
N ASN A 69 0.67 -26.98 27.25
CA ASN A 69 1.19 -26.94 25.88
C ASN A 69 1.00 -25.56 25.21
N LEU A 70 -0.13 -24.90 25.45
CA LEU A 70 -0.38 -23.55 24.94
C LEU A 70 0.56 -22.50 25.56
N LEU A 71 0.82 -22.60 26.87
CA LEU A 71 1.75 -21.70 27.56
C LEU A 71 3.18 -21.91 27.10
N GLU A 72 3.61 -23.15 26.92
CA GLU A 72 4.93 -23.48 26.39
C GLU A 72 5.12 -22.92 24.97
N SER A 73 4.11 -23.10 24.10
CA SER A 73 4.13 -22.53 22.74
C SER A 73 4.24 -21.00 22.76
N LYS A 74 3.45 -20.32 23.60
CA LYS A 74 3.52 -18.86 23.73
C LYS A 74 4.84 -18.38 24.33
N ASN A 75 5.42 -19.14 25.26
CA ASN A 75 6.71 -18.80 25.84
C ASN A 75 7.82 -18.92 24.79
N SER A 76 7.80 -19.97 23.97
CA SER A 76 8.72 -20.11 22.83
C SER A 76 8.60 -18.95 21.83
N GLU A 77 7.38 -18.53 21.50
CA GLU A 77 7.16 -17.38 20.60
C GLU A 77 7.67 -16.07 21.21
N LEU A 78 7.51 -15.90 22.52
CA LEU A 78 7.98 -14.70 23.21
C LEU A 78 9.51 -14.63 23.24
N GLU A 79 10.19 -15.74 23.53
CA GLU A 79 11.64 -15.83 23.48
C GLU A 79 12.20 -15.49 22.08
N GLU A 80 11.55 -16.01 21.02
CA GLU A 80 11.93 -15.67 19.64
C GLU A 80 11.78 -14.17 19.37
N LYS A 81 10.66 -13.55 19.76
CA LYS A 81 10.47 -12.10 19.61
C LYS A 81 11.48 -11.27 20.41
N VAL A 82 11.85 -11.71 21.62
CA VAL A 82 12.87 -11.03 22.44
C VAL A 82 14.23 -11.06 21.75
N THR A 83 14.64 -12.22 21.23
CA THR A 83 15.90 -12.33 20.47
C THR A 83 15.88 -11.47 19.21
N GLN A 84 14.77 -11.47 18.46
CA GLN A 84 14.62 -10.65 17.26
C GLN A 84 14.71 -9.15 17.58
N LEU A 85 14.02 -8.68 18.62
CA LEU A 85 14.08 -7.28 19.05
C LEU A 85 15.49 -6.88 19.51
N GLY A 86 16.22 -7.77 20.18
CA GLY A 86 17.62 -7.57 20.54
C GLY A 86 18.50 -7.30 19.31
N THR A 87 18.42 -8.16 18.30
CA THR A 87 19.19 -7.99 17.05
C THR A 87 18.82 -6.73 16.27
N GLN A 88 17.55 -6.28 16.34
CA GLN A 88 17.10 -5.06 15.69
C GLN A 88 17.61 -3.82 16.41
N LEU A 89 17.64 -3.84 17.76
CA LEU A 89 18.20 -2.75 18.56
C LEU A 89 19.68 -2.55 18.27
N GLU A 90 20.44 -3.63 18.14
CA GLU A 90 21.88 -3.59 17.85
C GLU A 90 22.16 -2.98 16.47
N ARG A 91 21.47 -3.45 15.41
CA ARG A 91 21.56 -2.84 14.07
C ARG A 91 21.16 -1.36 14.03
N ASN A 92 20.14 -0.98 14.81
CA ASN A 92 19.73 0.42 14.89
C ASN A 92 20.80 1.29 15.56
N ASN A 93 21.49 0.76 16.58
CA ASN A 93 22.60 1.47 17.22
C ASN A 93 23.78 1.62 16.27
N GLU A 94 24.16 0.56 15.55
CA GLU A 94 25.22 0.62 14.53
C GLU A 94 24.91 1.65 13.43
N SER A 95 23.67 1.65 12.92
CA SER A 95 23.22 2.60 11.90
C SER A 95 23.25 4.04 12.42
N ARG A 96 22.90 4.26 13.70
CA ARG A 96 22.95 5.60 14.32
C ARG A 96 24.39 6.09 14.44
N ASP A 97 25.31 5.21 14.82
CA ASP A 97 26.71 5.56 15.01
C ASP A 97 27.39 5.84 13.64
N GLU A 98 27.08 5.06 12.60
CA GLU A 98 27.50 5.34 11.22
C GLU A 98 26.97 6.70 10.73
N LEU A 99 25.68 6.98 10.96
CA LEU A 99 25.07 8.24 10.57
C LEU A 99 25.72 9.43 11.30
N ALA A 100 26.08 9.27 12.57
CA ALA A 100 26.77 10.32 13.33
C ALA A 100 28.16 10.64 12.74
N LEU A 101 28.90 9.63 12.28
CA LEU A 101 30.18 9.82 11.59
C LEU A 101 30.01 10.58 10.27
N GLN A 102 29.03 10.17 9.45
CA GLN A 102 28.76 10.85 8.17
C GLN A 102 28.33 12.31 8.37
N VAL A 103 27.53 12.61 9.40
CA VAL A 103 27.13 13.98 9.72
C VAL A 103 28.33 14.83 10.16
N ALA A 104 29.24 14.27 10.94
CA ALA A 104 30.47 14.97 11.34
C ALA A 104 31.36 15.28 10.13
N GLU A 105 31.50 14.33 9.20
CA GLU A 105 32.27 14.52 7.96
C GLU A 105 31.62 15.55 7.01
N LEU A 106 30.29 15.50 6.83
CA LEU A 106 29.59 16.49 6.01
C LEU A 106 29.70 17.88 6.62
N LYS A 107 29.66 18.00 7.94
CA LYS A 107 29.82 19.27 8.63
C LYS A 107 31.19 19.90 8.38
N SER A 108 32.27 19.13 8.41
CA SER A 108 33.61 19.65 8.10
C SER A 108 33.74 20.09 6.64
N LYS A 109 33.20 19.30 5.69
CA LYS A 109 33.19 19.66 4.26
C LYS A 109 32.40 20.95 3.99
N VAL A 110 31.28 21.17 4.69
CA VAL A 110 30.51 22.41 4.56
C VAL A 110 31.29 23.61 5.12
N GLN A 111 31.94 23.46 6.27
CA GLN A 111 32.79 24.52 6.83
C GLN A 111 33.95 24.88 5.89
N GLU A 112 34.60 23.88 5.29
CA GLU A 112 35.66 24.09 4.29
C GLU A 112 35.15 24.85 3.06
N GLN A 113 33.97 24.48 2.54
CA GLN A 113 33.35 25.18 1.41
C GLN A 113 33.00 26.64 1.75
N GLU A 114 32.57 26.91 2.98
CA GLU A 114 32.25 28.26 3.45
C GLU A 114 33.50 29.15 3.51
N GLU A 115 34.63 28.61 4.01
CA GLU A 115 35.91 29.31 4.00
C GLU A 115 36.39 29.62 2.58
N VAL A 116 36.31 28.64 1.66
CA VAL A 116 36.70 28.83 0.25
C VAL A 116 35.83 29.90 -0.42
N LEU A 117 34.51 29.87 -0.20
CA LEU A 117 33.60 30.86 -0.76
C LEU A 117 33.93 32.27 -0.25
N SER A 118 34.25 32.41 1.04
CA SER A 118 34.64 33.69 1.62
C SER A 118 35.93 34.25 0.99
N ALA A 119 36.92 33.38 0.71
CA ALA A 119 38.17 33.76 0.06
C ALA A 119 37.96 34.21 -1.39
N LEU A 120 37.16 33.46 -2.16
CA LEU A 120 36.83 33.81 -3.56
C LEU A 120 36.02 35.11 -3.65
N LEU A 121 35.15 35.39 -2.69
CA LEU A 121 34.42 36.66 -2.63
C LEU A 121 35.36 37.84 -2.37
N ARG A 122 36.41 37.66 -1.54
CA ARG A 122 37.43 38.69 -1.31
C ARG A 122 38.23 38.97 -2.59
N GLU A 123 38.70 37.92 -3.26
CA GLU A 123 39.44 38.04 -4.53
C GLU A 123 38.59 38.73 -5.62
N LYS A 124 37.31 38.38 -5.72
CA LYS A 124 36.36 39.03 -6.65
C LYS A 124 36.18 40.53 -6.38
N ASN A 125 36.18 40.94 -5.12
CA ASN A 125 36.01 42.34 -4.74
C ASN A 125 37.29 43.17 -5.02
N GLU A 126 38.46 42.54 -4.99
CA GLU A 126 39.74 43.15 -5.39
C GLU A 126 39.80 43.41 -6.91
N TRP A 127 39.26 42.50 -7.74
CA TRP A 127 39.21 42.69 -9.20
C TRP A 127 38.25 43.79 -9.66
N LYS A 128 37.21 44.10 -8.85
CA LYS A 128 36.25 45.18 -9.15
C LYS A 128 36.78 46.59 -8.84
N ALA A 129 37.92 46.73 -8.18
CA ALA A 129 38.50 48.01 -7.80
C ALA A 129 39.43 48.62 -8.87
N GLN A 130 39.57 47.99 -10.05
CA GLN A 130 40.26 48.60 -11.20
C GLN A 130 39.29 49.47 -12.03
N PRO A 131 39.70 50.67 -12.50
CA PRO A 131 38.80 51.59 -13.19
C PRO A 131 38.50 51.07 -14.59
N ALA A 132 37.30 50.52 -14.79
CA ALA A 132 36.75 50.26 -16.11
C ALA A 132 36.14 51.57 -16.67
N ASP A 133 36.97 52.35 -17.36
CA ASP A 133 36.49 53.25 -18.40
C ASP A 133 36.10 52.41 -19.62
N VAL A 134 34.84 51.96 -19.68
CA VAL A 134 34.15 51.69 -20.95
C VAL A 134 32.65 51.96 -20.75
N SER A 135 32.18 53.09 -21.26
CA SER A 135 30.76 53.34 -21.48
C SER A 135 30.26 52.47 -22.65
N ILE A 136 29.69 51.31 -22.35
CA ILE A 136 28.81 50.63 -23.32
C ILE A 136 27.39 51.17 -23.13
N ARG A 137 27.04 52.14 -23.97
CA ARG A 137 25.63 52.50 -24.21
C ARG A 137 24.93 51.31 -24.86
N THR A 138 24.16 50.55 -24.07
CA THR A 138 23.12 49.68 -24.60
C THR A 138 21.81 50.46 -24.64
N ASN A 139 21.49 51.04 -25.80
CA ASN A 139 20.17 51.57 -26.10
C ASN A 139 19.19 50.42 -26.34
N GLN A 140 18.84 49.65 -25.31
CA GLN A 140 17.65 48.80 -25.36
C GLN A 140 16.83 49.04 -24.11
N SER A 141 15.68 49.69 -24.32
CA SER A 141 14.64 49.87 -23.34
C SER A 141 14.25 48.50 -22.75
N PRO A 142 14.03 48.38 -21.43
CA PRO A 142 13.59 47.13 -20.84
C PRO A 142 12.18 46.82 -21.38
N VAL A 143 12.12 45.91 -22.36
CA VAL A 143 10.86 45.31 -22.79
C VAL A 143 10.40 44.45 -21.63
N VAL A 144 9.49 44.98 -20.83
CA VAL A 144 8.86 44.24 -19.75
C VAL A 144 7.97 43.18 -20.38
N VAL A 145 8.45 41.94 -20.42
CA VAL A 145 7.64 40.77 -20.77
C VAL A 145 6.68 40.53 -19.60
N ASN A 146 5.52 41.17 -19.62
CA ASN A 146 4.44 40.99 -18.62
C ASN A 146 3.68 39.65 -18.79
N GLY A 147 4.39 38.58 -19.16
CA GLY A 147 3.81 37.28 -19.49
C GLY A 147 4.77 36.12 -19.20
N LEU A 148 4.23 34.89 -19.27
CA LEU A 148 5.04 33.68 -19.13
C LEU A 148 6.03 33.60 -20.31
N PRO A 149 7.33 33.35 -20.08
CA PRO A 149 8.31 33.31 -21.15
C PRO A 149 7.96 32.21 -22.17
N SER A 150 8.01 32.54 -23.45
CA SER A 150 7.74 31.59 -24.55
C SER A 150 9.02 31.03 -25.17
N SER A 151 10.18 31.61 -24.83
CA SER A 151 11.47 31.24 -25.40
C SER A 151 12.64 31.55 -24.45
N CYS A 152 13.82 31.01 -24.80
CA CYS A 152 15.09 31.37 -24.19
C CYS A 152 15.44 32.85 -24.41
N ALA A 153 14.96 33.48 -25.49
CA ALA A 153 15.17 34.91 -25.70
C ALA A 153 14.41 35.74 -24.67
N ASP A 154 13.15 35.37 -24.39
CA ASP A 154 12.34 36.01 -23.35
C ASP A 154 12.99 35.84 -21.98
N LEU A 155 13.45 34.62 -21.66
CA LEU A 155 14.18 34.33 -20.42
C LEU A 155 15.44 35.20 -20.29
N LYS A 156 16.20 35.39 -21.39
CA LYS A 156 17.40 36.25 -21.39
C LYS A 156 17.05 37.71 -21.11
N ILE A 157 15.97 38.22 -21.71
CA ILE A 157 15.46 39.59 -21.46
C ILE A 157 14.96 39.74 -20.02
N MET A 158 14.35 38.69 -19.46
CA MET A 158 13.94 38.62 -18.05
C MET A 158 15.13 38.50 -17.08
N GLY A 159 16.37 38.40 -17.57
CA GLY A 159 17.58 38.38 -16.75
C GLY A 159 18.14 36.98 -16.45
N HIS A 160 17.63 35.92 -17.09
CA HIS A 160 18.25 34.60 -16.99
C HIS A 160 19.58 34.57 -17.77
N ILE A 161 20.66 34.22 -17.07
CA ILE A 161 22.03 34.18 -17.62
C ILE A 161 22.68 32.81 -17.56
N TRP A 162 22.08 31.85 -16.85
CA TRP A 162 22.66 30.52 -16.62
C TRP A 162 22.15 29.50 -17.61
N ASN A 163 23.06 28.80 -18.29
CA ASN A 163 22.68 27.70 -19.18
C ASN A 163 21.90 26.63 -18.42
N GLY A 164 20.86 26.05 -19.03
CA GLY A 164 20.07 25.04 -18.35
C GLY A 164 18.74 24.71 -19.01
N PHE A 165 17.98 23.86 -18.32
CA PHE A 165 16.62 23.50 -18.70
C PHE A 165 15.62 24.49 -18.10
N TYR A 166 14.72 24.98 -18.92
CA TYR A 166 13.70 25.94 -18.56
C TYR A 166 12.33 25.50 -19.06
N SER A 167 11.29 25.85 -18.29
CA SER A 167 9.92 25.71 -18.75
C SER A 167 9.48 27.00 -19.44
N VAL A 168 8.99 26.87 -20.65
CA VAL A 168 8.46 27.98 -21.45
C VAL A 168 7.05 27.66 -21.92
N MET A 169 6.26 28.70 -22.18
CA MET A 169 4.95 28.56 -22.79
C MET A 169 5.11 28.33 -24.29
N GLY A 170 4.85 27.10 -24.73
CA GLY A 170 4.70 26.79 -26.15
C GLY A 170 3.40 27.36 -26.73
N ASN A 171 3.04 26.95 -27.95
CA ASN A 171 1.85 27.47 -28.63
C ASN A 171 0.55 27.17 -27.86
N THR A 172 0.48 26.02 -27.20
CA THR A 172 -0.70 25.57 -26.44
C THR A 172 -0.37 24.93 -25.09
N THR A 173 0.86 24.47 -24.89
CA THR A 173 1.27 23.65 -23.74
C THR A 173 2.59 24.14 -23.17
N MET A 174 2.84 23.81 -21.89
CA MET A 174 4.14 24.05 -21.29
C MET A 174 5.17 23.12 -21.94
N GLU A 175 6.29 23.70 -22.37
CA GLU A 175 7.39 23.00 -23.02
C GLU A 175 8.65 23.12 -22.15
N SER A 176 9.49 22.09 -22.21
CA SER A 176 10.83 22.10 -21.65
C SER A 176 11.83 22.36 -22.76
N VAL A 177 12.65 23.40 -22.59
CA VAL A 177 13.70 23.79 -23.52
C VAL A 177 15.03 23.88 -22.79
N TYR A 178 16.12 23.59 -23.49
CA TYR A 178 17.46 23.88 -23.02
C TYR A 178 17.92 25.20 -23.62
N CYS A 179 18.32 26.14 -22.77
CA CYS A 179 18.86 27.44 -23.14
C CYS A 179 20.39 27.45 -22.96
N ASP A 180 21.10 27.80 -24.01
CA ASP A 180 22.54 28.06 -24.00
C ASP A 180 22.78 29.56 -24.20
N PHE A 181 22.90 30.29 -23.09
CA PHE A 181 23.09 31.73 -23.08
C PHE A 181 24.50 32.17 -23.45
N THR A 182 25.43 31.24 -23.64
CA THR A 182 26.76 31.54 -24.22
C THR A 182 26.67 31.85 -25.71
N LYS A 183 25.57 31.48 -26.36
CA LYS A 183 25.31 31.71 -27.79
C LYS A 183 24.46 32.96 -28.02
N LEU A 184 24.53 33.50 -29.23
CA LEU A 184 23.63 34.56 -29.66
C LEU A 184 22.24 33.98 -29.95
N PRO A 185 21.14 34.75 -29.76
CA PRO A 185 19.78 34.27 -30.03
C PRO A 185 19.55 33.74 -31.45
N SER A 186 20.36 34.17 -32.42
CA SER A 186 20.34 33.74 -33.82
C SER A 186 21.08 32.42 -34.07
N ASP A 187 21.89 31.95 -33.12
CA ASP A 187 22.78 30.82 -33.35
C ASP A 187 22.07 29.49 -33.14
N ALA A 188 22.47 28.51 -33.96
CA ALA A 188 22.01 27.13 -33.80
C ALA A 188 22.36 26.60 -32.39
N GLY A 189 21.32 26.17 -31.67
CA GLY A 189 21.45 25.62 -30.32
C GLY A 189 21.43 26.66 -29.20
N PHE A 190 21.14 27.94 -29.47
CA PHE A 190 20.76 28.88 -28.42
C PHE A 190 19.55 28.39 -27.63
N GLN A 191 18.56 27.84 -28.34
CA GLN A 191 17.42 27.13 -27.78
C GLN A 191 17.32 25.75 -28.41
N LYS A 192 17.21 24.72 -27.57
CA LYS A 192 16.93 23.35 -28.01
C LYS A 192 15.65 22.86 -27.35
N TRP A 193 14.65 22.52 -28.14
CA TRP A 193 13.43 21.90 -27.64
C TRP A 193 13.75 20.49 -27.11
N ILE A 194 13.29 20.19 -25.90
CA ILE A 194 13.52 18.91 -25.22
C ILE A 194 12.26 18.06 -25.25
N GLY A 195 11.10 18.68 -25.00
CA GLY A 195 9.83 17.98 -24.97
C GLY A 195 8.73 18.81 -24.32
N TYR A 196 7.54 18.23 -24.22
CA TYR A 196 6.45 18.81 -23.44
C TYR A 196 6.64 18.56 -21.95
N ASN A 197 6.42 19.59 -21.14
CA ASN A 197 6.38 19.46 -19.68
C ASN A 197 4.93 19.21 -19.27
N GLY A 198 4.60 17.95 -18.99
CA GLY A 198 3.28 17.57 -18.50
C GLY A 198 3.06 18.15 -17.11
N VAL A 199 2.19 19.16 -17.00
CA VAL A 199 1.68 19.62 -15.69
C VAL A 199 0.85 18.48 -15.13
N LYS A 200 1.42 17.68 -14.22
CA LYS A 200 0.70 16.61 -13.54
C LYS A 200 -0.48 17.25 -12.79
N SER A 201 -1.69 16.96 -13.23
CA SER A 201 -2.90 17.38 -12.52
C SER A 201 -2.87 16.82 -11.11
N ALA A 202 -3.43 17.57 -10.15
CA ALA A 202 -3.65 17.05 -8.80
C ALA A 202 -4.33 15.66 -8.90
N PRO A 203 -3.81 14.63 -8.19
CA PRO A 203 -4.32 13.28 -8.31
C PRO A 203 -5.74 13.19 -7.77
N VAL A 204 -6.58 12.40 -8.44
CA VAL A 204 -7.97 12.15 -8.06
C VAL A 204 -8.18 10.66 -8.03
N TYR A 205 -8.37 10.09 -6.84
CA TYR A 205 -8.65 8.68 -6.66
C TYR A 205 -9.31 8.45 -5.30
N PHE A 206 -10.12 7.40 -5.23
CA PHE A 206 -10.79 6.99 -4.01
C PHE A 206 -10.74 5.47 -3.88
N HIS A 207 -10.90 4.99 -2.66
CA HIS A 207 -11.17 3.59 -2.37
C HIS A 207 -12.20 3.53 -1.25
N ALA A 208 -13.32 2.89 -1.54
CA ALA A 208 -14.49 2.85 -0.68
C ALA A 208 -15.01 1.42 -0.57
N THR A 209 -15.54 1.06 0.59
CA THR A 209 -16.01 -0.28 0.88
C THR A 209 -17.33 -0.20 1.65
N LYS A 210 -18.32 -0.95 1.19
CA LYS A 210 -19.57 -1.18 1.90
C LYS A 210 -19.52 -2.57 2.52
N THR A 211 -19.78 -2.68 3.82
CA THR A 211 -19.80 -3.98 4.52
C THR A 211 -21.21 -4.51 4.77
N MET A 212 -22.22 -3.65 4.65
CA MET A 212 -23.62 -4.02 4.77
C MET A 212 -24.19 -4.46 3.42
N GLU A 213 -25.14 -5.39 3.47
CA GLU A 213 -25.84 -5.87 2.27
C GLU A 213 -26.53 -4.72 1.53
N PHE A 214 -26.51 -4.78 0.20
CA PHE A 214 -27.19 -3.84 -0.68
C PHE A 214 -27.93 -4.65 -1.74
N ASN A 215 -29.25 -4.48 -1.79
CA ASN A 215 -30.13 -5.27 -2.66
C ASN A 215 -31.05 -4.40 -3.52
N THR A 216 -30.81 -3.09 -3.57
CA THR A 216 -31.67 -2.16 -4.30
C THR A 216 -31.17 -1.95 -5.72
N THR A 217 -31.96 -2.37 -6.71
CA THR A 217 -31.66 -2.16 -8.13
C THR A 217 -31.89 -0.70 -8.55
N GLY A 218 -31.04 -0.19 -9.44
CA GLY A 218 -31.19 1.16 -10.03
C GLY A 218 -30.86 2.31 -9.10
N ARG A 219 -30.26 2.06 -7.93
CA ARG A 219 -29.75 3.10 -7.02
C ARG A 219 -28.23 3.02 -6.90
N PRO A 220 -27.53 4.16 -6.83
CA PRO A 220 -26.12 4.20 -6.50
C PRO A 220 -25.83 3.48 -5.17
N ILE A 221 -24.70 2.81 -5.09
CA ILE A 221 -24.24 2.14 -3.88
C ILE A 221 -23.65 3.21 -2.95
N ASP A 222 -24.29 3.46 -1.81
CA ASP A 222 -23.70 4.32 -0.77
C ASP A 222 -22.56 3.59 -0.06
N TYR A 223 -21.48 4.32 0.20
CA TYR A 223 -20.26 3.83 0.85
C TYR A 223 -20.04 4.45 2.24
N ASN A 224 -21.13 4.88 2.90
CA ASN A 224 -21.11 5.51 4.22
C ASN A 224 -20.40 4.69 5.31
N THR A 225 -20.15 3.41 5.07
CA THR A 225 -19.48 2.54 6.03
C THR A 225 -17.98 2.78 6.11
N TYR A 226 -17.27 2.85 4.97
CA TYR A 226 -15.82 2.96 5.00
C TYR A 226 -15.26 3.57 3.71
N MET A 227 -14.53 4.68 3.87
CA MET A 227 -13.76 5.33 2.81
C MET A 227 -12.29 5.38 3.26
N SER A 228 -11.44 4.55 2.67
CA SER A 228 -10.03 4.50 3.07
C SER A 228 -9.20 5.63 2.49
N VAL A 229 -9.60 6.16 1.32
CA VAL A 229 -9.00 7.34 0.69
C VAL A 229 -10.02 8.03 -0.22
N ASN A 230 -9.97 9.36 -0.27
CA ASN A 230 -10.79 10.19 -1.18
C ASN A 230 -10.01 11.45 -1.59
N LEU A 231 -8.96 11.27 -2.38
CA LEU A 231 -8.13 12.37 -2.84
C LEU A 231 -8.83 13.13 -3.95
N GLY A 232 -8.90 14.45 -3.81
CA GLY A 232 -9.68 15.33 -4.69
C GLY A 232 -11.15 15.47 -4.31
N ASN A 233 -11.60 14.85 -3.21
CA ASN A 233 -12.99 14.92 -2.72
C ASN A 233 -14.04 14.61 -3.80
N ALA A 234 -13.71 13.68 -4.69
CA ALA A 234 -14.51 13.39 -5.88
C ALA A 234 -15.59 12.34 -5.62
N MET A 235 -15.43 11.46 -4.63
CA MET A 235 -16.44 10.49 -4.23
C MET A 235 -17.22 10.99 -3.01
N ASP A 236 -18.54 11.11 -3.14
CA ASP A 236 -19.43 11.32 -2.00
C ASP A 236 -19.87 9.96 -1.42
N GLY A 237 -19.41 9.65 -0.20
CA GLY A 237 -19.73 8.39 0.46
C GLY A 237 -21.21 8.21 0.77
N ALA A 238 -21.96 9.30 0.96
CA ALA A 238 -23.37 9.25 1.34
C ALA A 238 -24.28 9.00 0.16
N SER A 239 -24.01 9.64 -0.97
CA SER A 239 -24.78 9.45 -2.20
C SER A 239 -24.23 8.32 -3.08
N GLY A 240 -22.98 7.91 -2.91
CA GLY A 240 -22.29 6.98 -3.81
C GLY A 240 -21.93 7.59 -5.17
N ILE A 241 -22.03 8.92 -5.30
CA ILE A 241 -21.82 9.62 -6.57
C ILE A 241 -20.36 10.08 -6.68
N PHE A 242 -19.72 9.66 -7.77
CA PHE A 242 -18.43 10.20 -8.18
C PHE A 242 -18.63 11.42 -9.10
N THR A 243 -18.04 12.56 -8.73
CA THR A 243 -18.01 13.77 -9.55
C THR A 243 -16.61 13.95 -10.13
N ALA A 244 -16.47 13.83 -11.45
CA ALA A 244 -15.21 14.04 -12.15
C ALA A 244 -14.75 15.51 -12.01
N PRO A 245 -13.67 15.81 -11.26
CA PRO A 245 -13.26 17.19 -11.04
C PRO A 245 -12.53 17.81 -12.24
N ARG A 246 -12.12 17.00 -13.22
CA ARG A 246 -11.45 17.43 -14.47
C ARG A 246 -11.91 16.60 -15.65
N SER A 247 -11.89 17.15 -16.85
CA SER A 247 -12.08 16.37 -18.07
C SER A 247 -10.93 15.39 -18.26
N GLY A 248 -11.23 14.13 -18.55
CA GLY A 248 -10.22 13.09 -18.70
C GLY A 248 -10.83 11.69 -18.71
N ILE A 249 -9.96 10.69 -18.73
CA ILE A 249 -10.34 9.27 -18.66
C ILE A 249 -10.23 8.83 -17.20
N TYR A 250 -11.31 8.23 -16.70
CA TYR A 250 -11.37 7.67 -15.36
C TYR A 250 -11.52 6.15 -15.45
N PHE A 251 -10.85 5.44 -14.55
CA PHE A 251 -10.92 3.99 -14.44
C PHE A 251 -11.57 3.62 -13.12
N PHE A 252 -12.55 2.73 -13.17
CA PHE A 252 -13.23 2.20 -12.00
C PHE A 252 -13.08 0.67 -11.98
N SER A 253 -12.78 0.13 -10.80
CA SER A 253 -12.71 -1.31 -10.57
C SER A 253 -13.58 -1.63 -9.38
N PHE A 254 -14.39 -2.69 -9.51
CA PHE A 254 -15.35 -3.10 -8.49
C PHE A 254 -15.08 -4.56 -8.11
N THR A 255 -15.14 -4.83 -6.82
CA THR A 255 -15.13 -6.18 -6.26
C THR A 255 -16.31 -6.30 -5.30
N GLY A 256 -16.96 -7.47 -5.27
CA GLY A 256 -18.15 -7.67 -4.45
C GLY A 256 -18.39 -9.14 -4.17
N HIS A 257 -19.05 -9.39 -3.04
CA HIS A 257 -19.57 -10.71 -2.66
C HIS A 257 -21.06 -10.75 -2.90
N VAL A 258 -21.55 -11.85 -3.46
CA VAL A 258 -22.98 -12.08 -3.67
C VAL A 258 -23.45 -13.12 -2.66
N LEU A 259 -24.50 -12.80 -1.91
CA LEU A 259 -25.15 -13.76 -1.02
C LEU A 259 -26.24 -14.50 -1.80
N PHE A 260 -26.13 -15.83 -1.87
CA PHE A 260 -27.18 -16.68 -2.44
C PHE A 260 -28.00 -17.28 -1.29
N PRO A 261 -29.29 -16.93 -1.14
CA PRO A 261 -30.15 -17.62 -0.19
C PRO A 261 -30.28 -19.08 -0.62
N ALA A 262 -30.26 -20.00 0.34
CA ALA A 262 -30.22 -21.45 0.10
C ALA A 262 -31.52 -22.05 -0.49
N SER A 263 -32.49 -21.24 -0.93
CA SER A 263 -33.78 -21.71 -1.41
C SER A 263 -34.28 -20.89 -2.61
N ASP A 264 -34.52 -21.64 -3.69
CA ASP A 264 -35.23 -21.35 -4.93
C ASP A 264 -34.56 -20.51 -6.04
N ARG A 265 -34.61 -21.12 -7.22
CA ARG A 265 -34.03 -20.74 -8.51
C ARG A 265 -34.23 -19.24 -8.83
N ALA A 266 -33.19 -18.44 -8.63
CA ALA A 266 -33.11 -17.10 -9.17
C ALA A 266 -32.33 -17.10 -10.50
N SER A 267 -32.98 -16.66 -11.58
CA SER A 267 -32.33 -16.32 -12.85
C SER A 267 -31.67 -14.94 -12.73
N PHE A 268 -30.46 -14.81 -13.28
CA PHE A 268 -29.61 -13.63 -13.18
C PHE A 268 -29.78 -12.72 -14.40
N GLU A 269 -29.88 -11.41 -14.17
CA GLU A 269 -29.70 -10.37 -15.21
C GLU A 269 -28.77 -9.29 -14.63
N ILE A 270 -27.60 -9.11 -15.24
CA ILE A 270 -26.71 -7.97 -14.94
C ILE A 270 -27.08 -6.87 -15.93
N ILE A 271 -27.77 -5.84 -15.45
CA ILE A 271 -28.05 -4.64 -16.24
C ILE A 271 -26.94 -3.63 -15.89
N PHE A 272 -26.14 -3.28 -16.89
CA PHE A 272 -25.14 -2.20 -16.83
C PHE A 272 -25.80 -0.83 -17.04
#